data_AF-A0A453K2Q1-F1
#
_entry.id   AF-A0A453K2Q1-F1
#
_cell.length_a   1.000
_cell.length_b   1.000
_cell.length_c   1.000
_cell.angle_alpha   90.00
_cell.angle_beta   90.00
_cell.angle_gamma   90.00
#
_symmetry.space_group_name_H-M   'P 1'
#
loop_
_entity.id
_entity.type
_entity.pdbx_description
1 polymer ?
#
loop_
_entity_poly.entity_id
_entity_poly.type
_entity_poly.pdbx_seq_one_letter_code
_entity_poly.pdbx_strand_id
1 'polypeptide(L)'
;MTRQELVDSLGTIASSGTAKFLKTLKESQEANVDSNLIGQFGVGFYSAFLVSDKVAVSTKSPKSEQQYVWEAEAESNSYTIREETDPEKLIPRGTRLTLYLKRDDKGFAHPERIQKLLKNYSQFVSFPIYTWQEKGFTKEVEVDEDPAEVKTEGDGEPKKEVKKKTKTVVEKYWDWELTNETQPIWLRTPKEVSTEEYNEFYKKTFNEYLD
;
A
#
# COMPACT_ATOMS: atom_id res chain seq x y z
N MET A 1 5.24 -11.65 14.59
CA MET A 1 4.61 -12.39 15.69
C MET A 1 5.32 -13.74 15.82
N THR A 2 5.55 -14.23 17.04
CA THR A 2 6.03 -15.61 17.27
C THR A 2 4.87 -16.59 17.10
N ARG A 3 5.17 -17.90 17.04
CA ARG A 3 4.15 -18.95 17.01
C ARG A 3 3.13 -18.82 18.16
N GLN A 4 3.61 -18.52 19.37
CA GLN A 4 2.73 -18.34 20.53
C GLN A 4 1.87 -17.08 20.40
N GLU A 5 2.46 -15.96 19.94
CA GLU A 5 1.72 -14.71 19.72
C GLU A 5 0.61 -14.87 18.66
N LEU A 6 0.81 -15.72 17.64
CA LEU A 6 -0.24 -16.07 16.68
C LEU A 6 -1.43 -16.78 17.35
N VAL A 7 -1.16 -17.76 18.21
CA VAL A 7 -2.22 -18.47 18.97
C VAL A 7 -2.94 -17.52 19.92
N ASP A 8 -2.19 -16.73 20.69
CA ASP A 8 -2.75 -15.88 21.75
C ASP A 8 -3.50 -14.64 21.20
N SER A 9 -3.17 -14.19 19.99
CA SER A 9 -3.76 -12.99 19.39
C SER A 9 -4.77 -13.30 18.29
N LEU A 10 -4.42 -14.18 17.35
CA LEU A 10 -5.29 -14.53 16.21
C LEU A 10 -6.14 -15.78 16.46
N GLY A 11 -5.75 -16.62 17.42
CA GLY A 11 -6.55 -17.79 17.82
C GLY A 11 -7.57 -17.48 18.92
N THR A 12 -7.47 -16.32 19.57
CA THR A 12 -8.35 -15.93 20.68
C THR A 12 -9.18 -14.70 20.28
N ILE A 13 -10.49 -14.86 20.19
CA ILE A 13 -11.41 -13.76 19.89
C ILE A 13 -11.36 -12.74 21.05
N ALA A 14 -11.38 -11.45 20.71
CA ALA A 14 -11.29 -10.33 21.64
C ALA A 14 -9.97 -10.24 22.43
N SER A 15 -8.90 -10.83 21.92
CA SER A 15 -7.53 -10.65 22.44
C SER A 15 -6.77 -9.64 21.57
N SER A 16 -6.41 -8.49 22.14
CA SER A 16 -5.59 -7.48 21.46
C SER A 16 -4.20 -7.37 22.09
N GLY A 17 -3.16 -7.59 21.29
CA GLY A 17 -1.78 -7.30 21.68
C GLY A 17 -1.58 -5.82 22.03
N THR A 18 -2.31 -4.92 21.35
CA THR A 18 -2.30 -3.49 21.62
C THR A 18 -2.82 -3.17 23.02
N ALA A 19 -3.91 -3.82 23.45
CA ALA A 19 -4.45 -3.64 24.79
C ALA A 19 -3.47 -4.13 25.87
N LYS A 20 -2.82 -5.28 25.64
CA LYS A 20 -1.78 -5.81 26.54
C LYS A 20 -0.59 -4.85 26.63
N PHE A 21 -0.12 -4.33 25.51
CA PHE A 21 1.00 -3.39 25.46
C PHE A 21 0.68 -2.06 26.16
N LEU A 22 -0.51 -1.50 25.94
CA LEU A 22 -0.97 -0.30 26.66
C LEU A 22 -1.03 -0.50 28.18
N LYS A 23 -1.43 -1.70 28.64
CA LYS A 23 -1.43 -2.03 30.06
C LYS A 23 0.00 -2.06 30.62
N THR A 24 0.93 -2.73 29.94
CA THR A 24 2.34 -2.80 30.34
C THR A 24 3.01 -1.42 30.38
N LEU A 25 2.74 -0.56 29.40
CA LEU A 25 3.26 0.82 29.39
C LEU A 25 2.74 1.69 30.54
N LYS A 26 1.46 1.54 30.89
CA LYS A 26 0.88 2.25 32.05
C LYS A 26 1.50 1.77 33.35
N GLU A 27 1.82 0.48 33.45
CA GLU A 27 2.45 -0.13 34.62
C GLU A 27 3.94 0.22 34.75
N SER A 28 4.65 0.49 33.64
CA SER A 28 6.08 0.83 33.64
C SER A 28 6.41 2.30 33.93
N GLN A 29 5.42 3.17 34.14
CA GLN A 29 5.59 4.62 34.38
C GLN A 29 6.39 5.37 33.28
N GLU A 30 6.53 4.81 32.08
CA GLU A 30 7.05 5.52 30.91
C GLU A 30 5.98 6.48 30.35
N ALA A 31 5.67 7.51 31.14
CA ALA A 31 4.52 8.41 30.97
C ALA A 31 4.59 9.36 29.75
N ASN A 32 5.62 9.24 28.91
CA ASN A 32 5.83 10.09 27.73
C ASN A 32 5.75 9.34 26.39
N VAL A 33 5.35 8.06 26.37
CA VAL A 33 5.07 7.38 25.11
C VAL A 33 3.68 7.80 24.64
N ASP A 34 3.65 8.66 23.62
CA ASP A 34 2.43 9.14 22.97
C ASP A 34 1.64 7.93 22.43
N SER A 35 0.62 7.51 23.17
CA SER A 35 -0.06 6.23 22.97
C SER A 35 -1.12 6.31 21.87
N ASN A 36 -0.72 6.71 20.66
CA ASN A 36 -1.54 6.74 19.44
C ASN A 36 -1.84 5.34 18.89
N LEU A 37 -2.06 4.38 19.78
CA LEU A 37 -2.28 2.97 19.47
C LEU A 37 -3.77 2.68 19.31
N ILE A 38 -4.14 2.27 18.09
CA ILE A 38 -5.52 1.98 17.69
C ILE A 38 -5.79 0.47 17.83
N GLY A 39 -7.04 0.10 18.16
CA GLY A 39 -7.49 -1.30 18.09
C GLY A 39 -7.40 -2.10 19.40
N GLN A 40 -8.05 -1.61 20.45
CA GLN A 40 -8.07 -2.29 21.76
C GLN A 40 -8.99 -3.52 21.82
N PHE A 41 -9.98 -3.62 20.92
CA PHE A 41 -10.98 -4.69 20.96
C PHE A 41 -10.50 -6.04 20.42
N GLY A 42 -9.48 -6.08 19.56
CA GLY A 42 -8.94 -7.34 19.04
C GLY A 42 -9.87 -8.11 18.08
N VAL A 43 -10.89 -7.45 17.52
CA VAL A 43 -11.85 -8.07 16.58
C VAL A 43 -11.66 -7.64 15.13
N GLY A 44 -10.94 -6.54 14.89
CA GLY A 44 -10.81 -5.94 13.55
C GLY A 44 -10.20 -6.89 12.51
N PHE A 45 -9.31 -7.79 12.92
CA PHE A 45 -8.70 -8.78 12.05
C PHE A 45 -9.74 -9.67 11.34
N TYR A 46 -10.78 -10.12 12.07
CA TYR A 46 -11.77 -11.04 11.52
C TYR A 46 -12.70 -10.40 10.49
N SER A 47 -12.74 -9.06 10.41
CA SER A 47 -13.46 -8.36 9.34
C SER A 47 -12.92 -8.68 7.95
N ALA A 48 -11.68 -9.18 7.84
CA ALA A 48 -11.09 -9.64 6.58
C ALA A 48 -11.89 -10.77 5.91
N PHE A 49 -12.58 -11.61 6.68
CA PHE A 49 -13.42 -12.70 6.19
C PHE A 49 -14.77 -12.21 5.59
N LEU A 50 -15.12 -10.94 5.76
CA LEU A 50 -16.28 -10.37 5.07
C LEU A 50 -16.09 -10.42 3.55
N VAL A 51 -14.87 -10.18 3.07
CA VAL A 51 -14.53 -10.09 1.64
C VAL A 51 -13.65 -11.24 1.14
N SER A 52 -13.19 -12.13 2.02
CA SER A 52 -12.24 -13.20 1.70
C SER A 52 -12.76 -14.56 2.13
N ASP A 53 -12.56 -15.58 1.29
CA ASP A 53 -12.84 -16.99 1.63
C ASP A 53 -11.74 -17.58 2.52
N LYS A 54 -10.50 -17.12 2.34
CA LYS A 54 -9.34 -17.55 3.12
C LYS A 54 -8.45 -16.37 3.45
N VAL A 55 -7.84 -16.41 4.63
CA VAL A 55 -6.85 -15.42 5.08
C VAL A 55 -5.58 -16.16 5.49
N ALA A 56 -4.45 -15.73 4.95
CA ALA A 56 -3.13 -16.23 5.34
C ALA A 56 -2.28 -15.10 5.92
N VAL A 57 -1.64 -15.35 7.06
CA VAL A 57 -0.78 -14.42 7.79
C VAL A 57 0.61 -15.02 7.86
N SER A 58 1.51 -14.56 7.00
CA SER A 58 2.95 -14.90 7.09
C SER A 58 3.64 -13.90 8.00
N THR A 59 4.38 -14.33 9.02
CA THR A 59 4.98 -13.41 9.99
C THR A 59 6.37 -13.85 10.44
N LYS A 60 7.28 -12.87 10.52
CA LYS A 60 8.66 -13.03 11.00
C LYS A 60 8.88 -12.09 12.19
N SER A 61 8.99 -12.67 13.38
CA SER A 61 9.32 -11.94 14.60
C SER A 61 10.82 -11.74 14.74
N PRO A 62 11.30 -10.59 15.25
CA PRO A 62 12.70 -10.47 15.65
C PRO A 62 13.05 -11.34 16.87
N LYS A 63 12.04 -11.85 17.61
CA LYS A 63 12.22 -12.73 18.77
C LYS A 63 12.27 -14.22 18.42
N SER A 64 12.21 -14.56 17.14
CA SER A 64 12.17 -15.95 16.67
C SER A 64 13.00 -16.08 15.40
N GLU A 65 13.80 -17.13 15.31
CA GLU A 65 14.58 -17.44 14.10
C GLU A 65 13.70 -17.93 12.95
N GLN A 66 12.56 -18.55 13.24
CA GLN A 66 11.65 -19.06 12.21
C GLN A 66 10.60 -18.03 11.77
N GLN A 67 10.12 -18.18 10.55
CA GLN A 67 8.91 -17.55 10.04
C GLN A 67 7.76 -18.54 10.14
N TYR A 68 6.57 -18.05 10.50
CA TYR A 68 5.36 -18.87 10.59
C TYR A 68 4.27 -18.34 9.66
N VAL A 69 3.44 -19.25 9.17
CA VAL A 69 2.24 -18.94 8.40
C VAL A 69 1.03 -19.48 9.14
N TRP A 70 0.14 -18.56 9.52
CA TRP A 70 -1.19 -18.88 10.03
C TRP A 70 -2.19 -18.83 8.87
N GLU A 71 -3.08 -19.80 8.76
CA GLU A 71 -4.13 -19.82 7.73
C GLU A 71 -5.47 -20.26 8.32
N ALA A 72 -6.53 -19.59 7.90
CA ALA A 72 -7.90 -20.00 8.19
C ALA A 72 -8.84 -19.65 7.03
N GLU A 73 -9.91 -20.42 6.93
CA GLU A 73 -11.00 -20.24 5.97
C GLU A 73 -12.24 -19.69 6.68
N ALA A 74 -13.04 -18.89 5.98
CA ALA A 74 -14.18 -18.17 6.55
C ALA A 74 -15.23 -19.09 7.17
N GLU A 75 -15.45 -20.27 6.58
CA GLU A 75 -16.43 -21.26 7.02
C GLU A 75 -15.87 -22.27 8.02
N SER A 76 -14.56 -22.21 8.29
CA SER A 76 -13.88 -23.13 9.21
C SER A 76 -13.87 -22.57 10.63
N ASN A 77 -14.19 -23.42 11.61
CA ASN A 77 -13.99 -23.11 13.03
C ASN A 77 -12.56 -23.36 13.52
N SER A 78 -11.62 -23.61 12.61
CA SER A 78 -10.23 -23.95 12.91
C SER A 78 -9.26 -23.23 11.99
N TYR A 79 -8.04 -23.06 12.49
CA TYR A 79 -6.92 -22.50 11.75
C TYR A 79 -5.72 -23.44 11.84
N THR A 80 -4.77 -23.27 10.93
CA THR A 80 -3.50 -23.99 10.95
C THR A 80 -2.34 -23.02 11.13
N ILE A 81 -1.26 -23.49 11.76
CA ILE A 81 0.01 -22.76 11.83
C ILE A 81 1.10 -23.70 11.38
N ARG A 82 1.85 -23.29 10.36
CA ARG A 82 3.04 -24.00 9.87
C ARG A 82 4.26 -23.11 9.88
N GLU A 83 5.43 -23.72 9.94
CA GLU A 83 6.69 -23.03 9.67
C GLU A 83 6.82 -22.77 8.16
N GLU A 84 7.33 -21.60 7.78
CA GLU A 84 7.68 -21.29 6.39
C GLU A 84 9.11 -21.74 6.11
N THR A 85 9.26 -22.60 5.11
CA THR A 85 10.56 -23.15 4.69
C THR A 85 10.97 -22.70 3.29
N ASP A 86 10.06 -22.08 2.54
CA ASP A 86 10.32 -21.60 1.19
C ASP A 86 11.10 -20.27 1.22
N PRO A 87 12.35 -20.24 0.72
CA PRO A 87 13.18 -19.04 0.71
C PRO A 87 12.54 -17.85 0.00
N GLU A 88 11.72 -18.08 -1.04
CA GLU A 88 11.06 -17.00 -1.80
C GLU A 88 9.93 -16.34 -1.02
N LYS A 89 9.39 -17.05 -0.01
CA LYS A 89 8.30 -16.56 0.83
C LYS A 89 8.79 -15.93 2.13
N LEU A 90 10.08 -16.02 2.44
CA LEU A 90 10.66 -15.42 3.64
C LEU A 90 10.64 -13.90 3.57
N ILE A 91 10.17 -13.28 4.64
CA ILE A 91 10.19 -11.83 4.83
C ILE A 91 11.23 -11.48 5.90
N PRO A 92 11.95 -10.35 5.78
CA PRO A 92 13.01 -9.99 6.72
C PRO A 92 12.48 -9.72 8.12
N ARG A 93 11.31 -9.07 8.23
CA ARG A 93 10.62 -8.75 9.47
C ARG A 93 9.16 -8.41 9.19
N GLY A 94 8.30 -8.61 10.19
CA GLY A 94 6.94 -8.08 10.19
C GLY A 94 5.92 -9.13 9.80
N THR A 95 4.88 -8.72 9.08
CA THR A 95 3.76 -9.58 8.74
C THR A 95 3.27 -9.24 7.33
N ARG A 96 3.03 -10.28 6.52
CA ARG A 96 2.34 -10.21 5.23
C ARG A 96 0.96 -10.85 5.39
N LEU A 97 -0.08 -10.06 5.13
CA LEU A 97 -1.47 -10.52 5.10
C LEU A 97 -1.86 -10.81 3.65
N THR A 98 -2.30 -12.03 3.37
CA THR A 98 -2.78 -12.44 2.05
C THR A 98 -4.26 -12.78 2.14
N LEU A 99 -5.07 -12.04 1.38
CA LEU A 99 -6.52 -12.18 1.34
C LEU A 99 -6.90 -12.92 0.06
N TYR A 100 -7.53 -14.08 0.21
CA TYR A 100 -8.09 -14.82 -0.91
C TYR A 100 -9.53 -14.36 -1.08
N LEU A 101 -9.72 -13.34 -1.92
CA LEU A 101 -11.00 -12.66 -2.09
C LEU A 101 -12.09 -13.60 -2.62
N LYS A 102 -13.32 -13.37 -2.15
CA LYS A 102 -14.53 -14.00 -2.70
C LYS A 102 -14.71 -13.65 -4.16
N ARG A 103 -15.46 -14.48 -4.90
CA ARG A 103 -15.71 -14.25 -6.33
C ARG A 103 -16.37 -12.90 -6.62
N ASP A 104 -17.29 -12.49 -5.77
CA ASP A 104 -18.05 -11.24 -5.93
C ASP A 104 -17.28 -10.01 -5.41
N ASP A 105 -16.25 -10.23 -4.59
CA ASP A 105 -15.43 -9.19 -3.96
C ASP A 105 -14.11 -8.93 -4.68
N LYS A 106 -13.89 -9.51 -5.87
CA LYS A 106 -12.68 -9.27 -6.69
C LYS A 106 -12.43 -7.79 -6.98
N GLY A 107 -13.49 -6.97 -6.92
CA GLY A 107 -13.37 -5.52 -7.09
C GLY A 107 -12.39 -4.86 -6.12
N PHE A 108 -12.18 -5.45 -4.92
CA PHE A 108 -11.20 -4.98 -3.94
C PHE A 108 -9.74 -5.17 -4.37
N ALA A 109 -9.46 -5.92 -5.44
CA ALA A 109 -8.12 -6.03 -6.03
C ALA A 109 -7.81 -4.92 -7.05
N HIS A 110 -8.79 -4.09 -7.44
CA HIS A 110 -8.55 -3.00 -8.39
C HIS A 110 -7.77 -1.85 -7.75
N PRO A 111 -6.65 -1.38 -8.36
CA PRO A 111 -5.80 -0.33 -7.80
C PRO A 111 -6.56 0.95 -7.43
N GLU A 112 -7.45 1.43 -8.31
CA GLU A 112 -8.25 2.64 -8.08
C GLU A 112 -9.14 2.55 -6.84
N ARG A 113 -9.74 1.38 -6.62
CA ARG A 113 -10.60 1.13 -5.45
C ARG A 113 -9.76 1.12 -4.17
N ILE A 114 -8.60 0.48 -4.19
CA ILE A 114 -7.68 0.45 -3.04
C ILE A 114 -7.23 1.87 -2.69
N GLN A 115 -6.85 2.67 -3.69
CA GLN A 115 -6.46 4.07 -3.47
C GLN A 115 -7.59 4.89 -2.85
N LYS A 116 -8.82 4.73 -3.36
CA LYS A 116 -9.98 5.44 -2.80
C LYS A 116 -10.25 5.03 -1.34
N LEU A 117 -10.14 3.74 -1.02
CA LEU A 117 -10.29 3.25 0.35
C LEU A 117 -9.19 3.81 1.26
N LEU A 118 -7.93 3.84 0.81
CA LEU A 118 -6.82 4.39 1.57
C LEU A 118 -6.97 5.89 1.81
N LYS A 119 -7.38 6.66 0.79
CA LYS A 119 -7.67 8.10 0.96
C LYS A 119 -8.80 8.32 1.97
N ASN A 120 -9.87 7.53 1.91
CA ASN A 120 -11.02 7.74 2.80
C ASN A 120 -10.77 7.30 4.26
N TYR A 121 -10.00 6.23 4.48
CA TYR A 121 -9.91 5.60 5.81
C TYR A 121 -8.50 5.61 6.41
N SER A 122 -7.47 5.96 5.65
CA SER A 122 -6.06 5.85 6.07
C SER A 122 -5.21 7.03 5.64
N GLN A 123 -5.81 8.14 5.18
CA GLN A 123 -5.07 9.34 4.76
C GLN A 123 -4.16 9.89 5.84
N PHE A 124 -4.59 9.84 7.10
CA PHE A 124 -3.90 10.47 8.24
C PHE A 124 -3.16 9.46 9.13
N VAL A 125 -2.92 8.24 8.62
CA VAL A 125 -2.06 7.27 9.32
C VAL A 125 -0.63 7.80 9.31
N SER A 126 -0.01 7.87 10.49
CA SER A 126 1.32 8.48 10.67
C SER A 126 2.48 7.71 10.01
N PHE A 127 2.21 6.53 9.45
CA PHE A 127 3.19 5.72 8.73
C PHE A 127 2.96 5.82 7.21
N PRO A 128 4.03 5.86 6.40
CA PRO A 128 3.89 5.89 4.95
C PRO A 128 3.28 4.58 4.42
N ILE A 129 2.20 4.72 3.66
CA ILE A 129 1.47 3.62 3.01
C ILE A 129 1.75 3.72 1.51
N TYR A 130 2.34 2.67 0.98
CA TYR A 130 2.63 2.55 -0.44
C TYR A 130 1.64 1.61 -1.10
N THR A 131 1.21 1.93 -2.32
CA THR A 131 0.43 1.03 -3.17
C THR A 131 1.23 0.69 -4.43
N TRP A 132 1.07 -0.54 -4.91
CA TRP A 132 1.67 -1.01 -6.16
C TRP A 132 0.78 -0.55 -7.32
N GLN A 133 1.29 0.33 -8.17
CA GLN A 133 0.51 0.98 -9.21
C GLN A 133 1.15 0.82 -10.60
N GLU A 134 0.30 0.72 -11.63
CA GLU A 134 0.72 0.80 -13.03
C GLU A 134 1.00 2.27 -13.37
N LYS A 135 2.23 2.57 -13.76
CA LYS A 135 2.67 3.87 -14.24
C LYS A 135 2.97 3.78 -15.74
N GLY A 136 2.80 4.90 -16.43
CA GLY A 136 3.17 5.05 -17.84
C GLY A 136 4.11 6.22 -17.99
N PHE A 137 5.19 6.05 -18.75
CA PHE A 137 5.97 7.19 -19.22
C PHE A 137 6.04 7.19 -20.74
N THR A 138 6.08 8.39 -21.28
CA THR A 138 6.15 8.62 -22.72
C THR A 138 7.62 8.64 -23.14
N LYS A 139 8.01 7.72 -24.00
CA LYS A 139 9.31 7.72 -24.66
C LYS A 139 9.12 8.10 -26.12
N GLU A 140 9.77 9.17 -26.55
CA GLU A 140 9.87 9.47 -27.98
C GLU A 140 10.92 8.54 -28.59
N VAL A 141 10.49 7.67 -29.49
CA VAL A 141 11.38 6.77 -30.24
C VAL A 141 11.47 7.30 -31.66
N GLU A 142 12.68 7.59 -32.12
CA GLU A 142 12.94 7.91 -33.52
C GLU A 142 12.72 6.64 -34.36
N VAL A 143 11.85 6.73 -35.37
CA VAL A 143 11.64 5.63 -36.32
C VAL A 143 12.44 5.95 -37.58
N ASP A 144 13.45 5.13 -37.89
CA ASP A 144 14.13 5.17 -39.18
C ASP A 144 13.13 4.67 -40.25
N GLU A 145 12.80 5.51 -41.24
CA GLU A 145 11.95 5.09 -42.36
C GLU A 145 12.67 4.00 -43.17
N ASP A 146 11.95 2.92 -43.52
CA ASP A 146 12.39 1.89 -44.47
C ASP A 146 12.85 2.54 -45.79
N PRO A 147 13.96 2.08 -46.41
CA PRO A 147 14.57 2.70 -47.60
C PRO A 147 13.82 2.40 -48.91
N ALA A 148 12.48 2.37 -48.88
CA ALA A 148 11.66 1.88 -49.99
C ALA A 148 10.75 2.97 -50.60
N GLU A 149 11.24 4.19 -50.81
CA GLU A 149 10.58 5.13 -51.72
C GLU A 149 11.58 6.13 -52.34
N VAL A 150 12.53 5.60 -53.12
CA VAL A 150 13.27 6.39 -54.11
C VAL A 150 12.69 6.09 -55.49
N LYS A 151 11.64 6.82 -55.89
CA LYS A 151 11.38 7.07 -57.31
C LYS A 151 11.91 8.47 -57.65
N THR A 152 13.00 8.46 -58.40
CA THR A 152 13.65 9.60 -59.04
C THR A 152 12.73 10.35 -59.99
N GLU A 153 12.75 11.69 -59.96
CA GLU A 153 12.83 12.57 -61.14
C GLU A 153 12.96 14.06 -60.76
N GLY A 154 13.98 14.75 -61.32
CA GLY A 154 13.92 16.18 -61.71
C GLY A 154 14.37 17.30 -60.74
N ASP A 155 15.64 17.71 -60.88
CA ASP A 155 16.25 19.08 -60.90
C ASP A 155 15.89 20.22 -59.89
N GLY A 156 16.93 20.79 -59.23
CA GLY A 156 17.05 22.22 -58.84
C GLY A 156 16.64 22.75 -57.43
N GLU A 157 17.61 22.84 -56.49
CA GLU A 157 17.66 23.64 -55.22
C GLU A 157 16.65 23.38 -54.05
N PRO A 158 16.93 23.85 -52.80
CA PRO A 158 17.90 23.37 -51.81
C PRO A 158 17.29 22.40 -50.76
N LYS A 159 18.16 21.70 -50.01
CA LYS A 159 17.85 20.65 -49.02
C LYS A 159 16.68 20.99 -48.06
N LYS A 160 15.54 20.29 -48.22
CA LYS A 160 14.53 20.15 -47.17
C LYS A 160 15.13 19.36 -46.00
N GLU A 161 15.19 19.97 -44.82
CA GLU A 161 15.41 19.24 -43.56
C GLU A 161 14.39 18.10 -43.46
N VAL A 162 14.88 16.86 -43.50
CA VAL A 162 14.09 15.68 -43.16
C VAL A 162 13.78 15.79 -41.67
N LYS A 163 12.59 16.29 -41.33
CA LYS A 163 12.06 16.21 -39.96
C LYS A 163 11.91 14.72 -39.63
N LYS A 164 12.81 14.21 -38.78
CA LYS A 164 12.66 12.89 -38.16
C LYS A 164 11.25 12.78 -37.56
N LYS A 165 10.47 11.79 -37.99
CA LYS A 165 9.18 11.48 -37.36
C LYS A 165 9.48 10.76 -36.03
N THR A 166 9.29 11.45 -34.92
CA THR A 166 9.31 10.84 -33.60
C THR A 166 7.98 10.13 -33.37
N LYS A 167 8.02 8.85 -33.00
CA LYS A 167 6.84 8.10 -32.57
C LYS A 167 6.82 8.07 -31.05
N THR A 168 5.74 8.60 -30.49
CA THR A 168 5.46 8.57 -29.07
C THR A 168 5.07 7.13 -28.67
N VAL A 169 5.91 6.44 -27.91
CA VAL A 169 5.62 5.11 -27.34
C VAL A 169 5.37 5.28 -25.85
N VAL A 170 4.23 4.77 -25.38
CA VAL A 170 3.90 4.73 -23.95
C VAL A 170 4.36 3.38 -23.41
N GLU A 171 5.42 3.38 -22.59
CA GLU A 171 5.86 2.19 -21.86
C GLU A 171 5.19 2.16 -20.48
N LYS A 172 4.67 0.99 -20.12
CA LYS A 172 4.03 0.75 -18.83
C LYS A 172 4.95 -0.02 -17.90
N TYR A 173 5.02 0.39 -16.65
CA TYR A 173 5.77 -0.30 -15.59
C TYR A 173 4.98 -0.26 -14.30
N TRP A 174 5.35 -1.09 -13.32
CA TRP A 174 4.74 -1.07 -12.01
C TRP A 174 5.73 -0.60 -10.96
N ASP A 175 5.29 0.25 -10.04
CA ASP A 175 6.13 0.79 -8.98
C ASP A 175 5.30 1.09 -7.71
N TRP A 176 6.00 1.21 -6.58
CA TRP A 176 5.42 1.62 -5.31
C TRP A 176 5.22 3.13 -5.28
N GLU A 177 4.03 3.57 -4.88
CA GLU A 177 3.71 4.99 -4.76
C GLU A 177 3.12 5.32 -3.39
N LEU A 178 3.67 6.35 -2.76
CA LEU A 178 3.18 6.87 -1.49
C LEU A 178 1.76 7.41 -1.68
N THR A 179 0.81 6.86 -0.95
CA THR A 179 -0.62 7.11 -1.18
C THR A 179 -1.25 8.01 -0.11
N ASN A 180 -0.75 8.00 1.12
CA ASN A 180 -1.28 8.79 2.24
C ASN A 180 -0.38 9.99 2.60
N GLU A 181 -0.94 10.94 3.35
CA GLU A 181 -0.20 12.07 3.92
C GLU A 181 0.35 11.65 5.30
N THR A 182 1.66 11.73 5.48
CA THR A 182 2.33 11.15 6.67
C THR A 182 2.17 11.97 7.94
N GLN A 183 1.89 13.28 7.83
CA GLN A 183 1.68 14.15 8.99
C GLN A 183 0.47 15.05 8.79
N PRO A 184 -0.61 14.83 9.57
CA PRO A 184 -1.73 15.75 9.61
C PRO A 184 -1.33 17.14 10.08
N ILE A 185 -1.90 18.18 9.48
CA ILE A 185 -1.54 19.57 9.79
C ILE A 185 -1.84 19.96 11.25
N TRP A 186 -2.82 19.33 11.90
CA TRP A 186 -3.20 19.61 13.29
C TRP A 186 -2.25 19.00 14.32
N LEU A 187 -1.33 18.12 13.91
CA LEU A 187 -0.26 17.60 14.76
C LEU A 187 1.03 18.43 14.64
N ARG A 188 1.10 19.36 13.67
CA ARG A 188 2.23 20.29 13.51
C ARG A 188 2.07 21.50 14.43
N THR A 189 3.17 22.15 14.75
CA THR A 189 3.13 23.40 15.53
C THR A 189 2.43 24.47 14.69
N PRO A 190 1.48 25.26 15.23
CA PRO A 190 0.78 26.30 14.45
C PRO A 190 1.71 27.33 13.79
N LYS A 191 2.92 27.53 14.34
CA LYS A 191 3.95 28.43 13.77
C LYS A 191 4.64 27.87 12.53
N GLU A 192 4.61 26.55 12.35
CA GLU A 192 5.26 25.83 11.25
C GLU A 192 4.28 25.56 10.10
N VAL A 193 3.00 25.87 10.26
CA VAL A 193 1.97 25.68 9.24
C VAL A 193 1.73 27.01 8.54
N SER A 194 2.03 27.08 7.25
CA SER A 194 1.77 28.29 6.46
C SER A 194 0.28 28.43 6.11
N THR A 195 -0.14 29.63 5.74
CA THR A 195 -1.52 29.88 5.28
C THR A 195 -1.83 29.08 4.01
N GLU A 196 -0.85 28.90 3.13
CA GLU A 196 -0.97 28.09 1.91
C GLU A 196 -1.23 26.62 2.25
N GLU A 197 -0.45 26.03 3.17
CA GLU A 197 -0.63 24.64 3.61
C GLU A 197 -2.01 24.43 4.27
N TYR A 198 -2.47 25.40 5.05
CA TYR A 198 -3.79 25.36 5.68
C TYR A 198 -4.91 25.42 4.63
N ASN A 199 -4.78 26.32 3.66
CA ASN A 199 -5.74 26.47 2.56
C ASN A 199 -5.75 25.23 1.65
N GLU A 200 -4.59 24.65 1.36
CA GLU A 200 -4.48 23.40 0.60
C GLU A 200 -5.14 22.23 1.34
N PHE A 201 -4.93 22.12 2.66
CA PHE A 201 -5.60 21.12 3.47
C PHE A 201 -7.12 21.26 3.41
N TYR A 202 -7.64 22.49 3.53
CA TYR A 202 -9.08 22.76 3.44
C TYR A 202 -9.62 22.37 2.05
N LYS A 203 -8.95 22.80 0.98
CA LYS A 203 -9.28 22.48 -0.41
C LYS A 203 -9.30 20.96 -0.65
N LYS A 204 -8.27 20.25 -0.21
CA LYS A 204 -8.15 18.78 -0.38
C LYS A 204 -9.17 18.00 0.44
N THR A 205 -9.45 18.43 1.67
CA THR A 205 -10.32 17.69 2.60
C THR A 205 -11.80 17.88 2.26
N PHE A 206 -12.20 19.09 1.86
CA PHE A 206 -13.60 19.42 1.62
C PHE A 206 -13.97 19.56 0.14
N ASN A 207 -12.98 19.46 -0.77
CA ASN A 207 -13.15 19.72 -2.20
C ASN A 207 -13.73 21.12 -2.51
N GLU A 208 -13.55 22.09 -1.61
CA GLU A 208 -14.00 23.47 -1.78
C GLU A 208 -12.86 24.36 -2.25
N TYR A 209 -13.08 25.15 -3.30
CA TYR A 209 -12.14 26.17 -3.70
C TYR A 209 -12.39 27.44 -2.87
N LEU A 210 -11.47 27.75 -1.96
CA LEU A 210 -11.39 29.09 -1.37
C LEU A 210 -11.12 30.10 -2.51
N ASP A 211 -12.06 31.02 -2.70
CA ASP A 211 -11.98 32.18 -3.60
C ASP A 211 -10.78 33.09 -3.28
#